data_AF-A0A285BVU8-F1
#
_entry.id   AF-A0A285BVU8-F1
#
_cell.length_a   1.000
_cell.length_b   1.000
_cell.length_c   1.000
_cell.angle_alpha   90.00
_cell.angle_beta   90.00
_cell.angle_gamma   90.00
#
_symmetry.space_group_name_H-M   'P 1'
#
loop_
_entity.id
_entity.type
_entity.pdbx_description
1 polymer ?
#
loop_
_entity_poly.entity_id
_entity_poly.type
_entity_poly.pdbx_seq_one_letter_code
_entity_poly.pdbx_strand_id
1 'polypeptide(L)'
;MESRQSRIIIVTMMSTLTFLFSSSEVTASNASRHTTEAIKHAETARIHGKSGHTKTLLEYAQESLTHAKAAENELTTSHQRITESIQHLEQAIALANQDDSEAATKHITQALEHMRLPISE
;
A
#
# COMPACT_ATOMS: atom_id res chain seq x y z
N MET A 1 -8.87 -65.81 -15.63
CA MET A 1 -9.30 -65.90 -14.22
C MET A 1 -9.11 -64.53 -13.61
N GLU A 2 -10.17 -63.73 -13.54
CA GLU A 2 -10.17 -62.48 -12.78
C GLU A 2 -10.01 -62.76 -11.30
N SER A 3 -9.20 -61.97 -10.59
CA SER A 3 -9.51 -61.53 -9.22
C SER A 3 -8.54 -60.40 -8.87
N ARG A 4 -8.96 -59.14 -9.04
CA ARG A 4 -9.64 -58.31 -8.05
C ARG A 4 -8.65 -57.38 -7.33
N GLN A 5 -8.91 -56.10 -7.54
CA GLN A 5 -9.18 -55.18 -6.44
C GLN A 5 -8.15 -55.22 -5.32
N SER A 6 -7.26 -54.24 -5.31
CA SER A 6 -7.44 -53.10 -4.41
C SER A 6 -6.18 -52.27 -4.44
N ARG A 7 -6.35 -51.00 -4.84
CA ARG A 7 -6.17 -49.86 -3.92
C ARG A 7 -4.74 -49.78 -3.43
N ILE A 8 -4.05 -48.71 -3.77
CA ILE A 8 -3.44 -47.80 -2.79
C ILE A 8 -2.51 -46.84 -3.54
N ILE A 9 -3.01 -45.61 -3.59
CA ILE A 9 -2.24 -44.36 -3.59
C ILE A 9 -1.72 -43.90 -4.96
N ILE A 10 -2.63 -43.22 -5.64
CA ILE A 10 -2.38 -41.89 -6.23
C ILE A 10 -1.50 -41.09 -5.24
N VAL A 11 -0.17 -41.12 -5.41
CA VAL A 11 0.71 -40.14 -4.78
C VAL A 11 0.79 -38.99 -5.76
N THR A 12 -0.11 -38.02 -5.56
CA THR A 12 -0.02 -36.70 -6.15
C THR A 12 1.37 -36.14 -5.83
N MET A 13 2.25 -36.07 -6.82
CA MET A 13 3.55 -35.38 -6.71
C MET A 13 3.33 -33.86 -6.69
N MET A 14 2.68 -33.36 -5.63
CA MET A 14 2.89 -32.00 -5.16
C MET A 14 4.24 -31.97 -4.45
N SER A 15 5.30 -31.80 -5.23
CA SER A 15 6.61 -31.48 -4.66
C SER A 15 6.52 -30.04 -4.17
N THR A 16 6.18 -29.90 -2.90
CA THR A 16 6.15 -28.66 -2.14
C THR A 16 7.53 -28.01 -2.19
N LEU A 17 7.66 -26.93 -2.96
CA LEU A 17 8.77 -26.00 -2.84
C LEU A 17 8.59 -25.23 -1.52
N THR A 18 9.08 -25.79 -0.42
CA THR A 18 9.19 -25.07 0.85
C THR A 18 10.27 -24.01 0.71
N PHE A 19 9.85 -22.81 0.32
CA PHE A 19 10.65 -21.60 0.44
C PHE A 19 10.79 -21.29 1.94
N LEU A 20 11.90 -21.70 2.52
CA LEU A 20 12.32 -21.26 3.85
C LEU A 20 12.68 -19.77 3.75
N PHE A 21 11.68 -18.92 3.90
CA PHE A 21 11.89 -17.49 4.14
C PHE A 21 12.36 -17.37 5.59
N SER A 22 13.67 -17.41 5.79
CA SER A 22 14.29 -16.99 7.04
C SER A 22 13.92 -15.53 7.26
N SER A 23 12.92 -15.28 8.11
CA SER A 23 12.55 -13.95 8.57
C SER A 23 13.73 -13.36 9.35
N SER A 24 14.64 -12.69 8.66
CA SER A 24 15.44 -11.65 9.28
C SER A 24 14.44 -10.60 9.75
N GLU A 25 14.19 -10.56 11.05
CA GLU A 25 13.34 -9.56 11.70
C GLU A 25 14.07 -8.21 11.60
N VAL A 26 14.00 -7.57 10.42
CA VAL A 26 14.35 -6.17 10.27
C VAL A 26 13.26 -5.41 11.00
N THR A 27 13.58 -4.96 12.21
CA THR A 27 12.71 -4.04 12.96
C THR A 27 12.64 -2.73 12.19
N ALA A 28 11.63 -2.59 11.34
CA ALA A 28 11.37 -1.34 10.61
C ALA A 28 11.02 -0.24 11.62
N SER A 29 11.55 0.98 11.41
CA SER A 29 11.19 2.13 12.23
C SER A 29 9.68 2.43 12.16
N ASN A 30 9.12 3.07 13.19
CA ASN A 30 7.72 3.50 13.18
C ASN A 30 7.40 4.37 11.95
N ALA A 31 8.31 5.28 11.59
CA ALA A 31 8.22 6.07 10.36
C ALA A 31 8.11 5.19 9.11
N SER A 32 8.92 4.14 8.99
CA SER A 32 8.89 3.22 7.85
C SER A 32 7.57 2.45 7.78
N ARG A 33 7.05 2.00 8.93
CA ARG A 33 5.76 1.30 9.02
C ARG A 33 4.60 2.21 8.64
N HIS A 34 4.58 3.44 9.14
CA HIS A 34 3.57 4.43 8.76
C HIS A 34 3.66 4.83 7.29
N THR A 35 4.86 5.01 6.75
CA THR A 35 5.05 5.28 5.31
C THR A 35 4.52 4.12 4.46
N THR A 36 4.75 2.88 4.88
CA THR A 36 4.24 1.68 4.18
C THR A 36 2.72 1.64 4.15
N GLU A 37 2.05 1.88 5.28
CA GLU A 37 0.58 1.94 5.30
C GLU A 37 0.06 3.15 4.50
N ALA A 38 0.70 4.32 4.59
CA ALA A 38 0.32 5.49 3.79
C ALA A 38 0.34 5.19 2.28
N ILE A 39 1.37 4.49 1.79
CA ILE A 39 1.47 4.03 0.40
C ILE A 39 0.34 3.07 0.06
N LYS A 40 0.03 2.09 0.91
CA LYS A 40 -1.03 1.10 0.68
C LYS A 40 -2.41 1.76 0.55
N HIS A 41 -2.75 2.68 1.45
CA HIS A 41 -4.01 3.41 1.37
C HIS A 41 -4.04 4.34 0.14
N ALA A 42 -2.96 5.07 -0.17
CA ALA A 42 -2.91 5.89 -1.37
C ALA A 42 -3.01 5.07 -2.67
N GLU A 43 -2.42 3.87 -2.72
CA GLU A 43 -2.57 2.97 -3.86
C GLU A 43 -4.03 2.53 -4.04
N THR A 44 -4.71 2.23 -2.94
CA THR A 44 -6.14 1.87 -2.96
C THR A 44 -7.00 3.05 -3.39
N ALA A 45 -6.72 4.26 -2.87
CA ALA A 45 -7.36 5.50 -3.30
C ALA A 45 -7.18 5.73 -4.80
N ARG A 46 -5.97 5.48 -5.34
CA ARG A 46 -5.68 5.61 -6.77
C ARG A 46 -6.49 4.64 -7.62
N ILE A 47 -6.62 3.39 -7.19
CA ILE A 47 -7.41 2.36 -7.91
C ILE A 47 -8.89 2.78 -7.98
N HIS A 48 -9.46 3.20 -6.86
CA HIS A 48 -10.84 3.68 -6.80
C HIS A 48 -11.05 4.97 -7.59
N GLY A 49 -10.09 5.90 -7.50
CA GLY A 49 -10.13 7.15 -8.24
C GLY A 49 -10.08 6.97 -9.76
N LYS A 50 -9.23 6.07 -10.27
CA LYS A 50 -9.23 5.66 -11.68
C LYS A 50 -10.55 5.04 -12.15
N SER A 51 -11.36 4.55 -11.21
CA SER A 51 -12.67 3.96 -11.46
C SER A 51 -13.82 4.96 -11.28
N GLY A 52 -13.53 6.23 -10.97
CA GLY A 52 -14.53 7.26 -10.68
C GLY A 52 -15.25 7.07 -9.33
N HIS A 53 -14.75 6.18 -8.46
CA HIS A 53 -15.34 5.92 -7.15
C HIS A 53 -14.90 6.99 -6.14
N THR A 54 -15.32 8.25 -6.33
CA THR A 54 -14.84 9.42 -5.57
C THR A 54 -14.95 9.25 -4.05
N LYS A 55 -16.07 8.71 -3.56
CA LYS A 55 -16.29 8.50 -2.13
C LYS A 55 -15.28 7.52 -1.52
N THR A 56 -14.96 6.43 -2.21
CA THR A 56 -13.99 5.44 -1.73
C THR A 56 -12.55 5.95 -1.90
N LEU A 57 -12.26 6.72 -2.97
CA LEU A 57 -11.00 7.46 -3.08
C LEU A 57 -10.80 8.33 -1.84
N LEU A 58 -11.80 9.14 -1.49
CA LEU A 58 -11.74 10.07 -0.36
C LEU A 58 -11.42 9.36 0.96
N GLU A 59 -12.11 8.25 1.25
CA GLU A 59 -11.89 7.45 2.45
C GLU A 59 -10.43 6.98 2.55
N TYR A 60 -9.91 6.32 1.51
CA TYR A 60 -8.54 5.84 1.51
C TYR A 60 -7.49 6.97 1.46
N ALA A 61 -7.81 8.13 0.88
CA ALA A 61 -6.93 9.29 0.92
C ALA A 61 -6.79 9.85 2.34
N GLN A 62 -7.86 9.86 3.13
CA GLN A 62 -7.83 10.29 4.55
C GLN A 62 -7.02 9.33 5.43
N GLU A 63 -7.15 8.02 5.21
CA GLU A 63 -6.34 7.01 5.89
C GLU A 63 -4.85 7.15 5.53
N SER A 64 -4.55 7.36 4.24
CA SER A 64 -3.19 7.63 3.79
C SER A 64 -2.60 8.88 4.45
N LEU A 65 -3.36 9.98 4.50
CA LEU A 65 -2.94 11.24 5.14
C LEU A 65 -2.65 11.05 6.62
N THR A 66 -3.48 10.27 7.32
CA THR A 66 -3.28 9.96 8.74
C THR A 66 -1.93 9.27 8.97
N HIS A 67 -1.60 8.28 8.15
CA HIS A 67 -0.33 7.58 8.23
C HIS A 67 0.86 8.43 7.76
N ALA A 68 0.70 9.24 6.71
CA ALA A 68 1.76 10.14 6.26
C ALA A 68 2.14 11.17 7.35
N LYS A 69 1.15 11.77 8.03
CA LYS A 69 1.38 12.67 9.17
C LYS A 69 2.05 11.98 10.35
N ALA A 70 1.66 10.73 10.63
CA ALA A 70 2.33 9.93 11.65
C ALA A 70 3.78 9.63 11.28
N ALA A 71 4.07 9.31 10.00
CA ALA A 71 5.43 9.10 9.53
C ALA A 71 6.28 10.37 9.64
N GLU A 72 5.74 11.53 9.25
CA GLU A 72 6.43 12.82 9.36
C GLU A 72 6.83 13.14 10.81
N ASN A 73 5.91 12.93 11.77
CA ASN A 73 6.19 13.18 13.18
C ASN A 73 7.28 12.27 13.77
N GLU A 74 7.46 11.07 13.23
CA GLU A 74 8.50 10.12 13.66
C GLU A 74 9.85 10.39 12.97
N LEU A 75 9.89 11.20 11.90
CA LEU A 75 11.10 11.55 11.15
C LEU A 75 11.72 12.84 11.69
N THR A 76 12.87 12.70 12.36
CA THR A 76 13.65 13.85 12.85
C THR A 76 14.48 14.53 11.76
N THR A 77 14.81 13.80 10.68
CA THR A 77 15.55 14.27 9.50
C THR A 77 14.89 13.75 8.22
N SER A 78 15.18 14.38 7.08
CA SER A 78 14.80 13.88 5.74
C SER A 78 13.28 13.71 5.49
N HIS A 79 12.41 14.43 6.20
CA HIS A 79 10.95 14.32 6.06
C HIS A 79 10.34 15.07 4.86
N GLN A 80 11.11 15.88 4.13
CA GLN A 80 10.59 16.75 3.07
C GLN A 80 9.67 16.01 2.07
N ARG A 81 10.03 14.79 1.67
CA ARG A 81 9.21 14.01 0.74
C ARG A 81 7.87 13.58 1.35
N ILE A 82 7.85 13.27 2.64
CA ILE A 82 6.60 12.97 3.34
C ILE A 82 5.76 14.25 3.45
N THR A 83 6.37 15.40 3.71
CA THR A 83 5.69 16.72 3.70
C THR A 83 5.06 17.01 2.33
N GLU A 84 5.80 16.81 1.24
CA GLU A 84 5.29 16.98 -0.13
C GLU A 84 4.15 16.00 -0.44
N SER A 85 4.28 14.73 -0.01
CA SER A 85 3.19 13.75 -0.10
C SER A 85 1.94 14.21 0.66
N ILE A 86 2.08 14.75 1.87
CA ILE A 86 0.97 15.26 2.69
C ILE A 86 0.24 16.36 1.94
N GLN A 87 0.95 17.31 1.33
CA GLN A 87 0.34 18.39 0.55
C GLN A 87 -0.51 17.84 -0.60
N HIS A 88 0.01 16.87 -1.35
CA HIS A 88 -0.75 16.23 -2.42
C HIS A 88 -1.96 15.45 -1.89
N LEU A 89 -1.85 14.74 -0.77
CA LEU A 89 -2.98 14.05 -0.15
C LEU A 89 -4.08 15.02 0.29
N GLU A 90 -3.72 16.16 0.88
CA GLU A 90 -4.68 17.21 1.28
C GLU A 90 -5.40 17.81 0.06
N GLN A 91 -4.69 18.06 -1.05
CA GLN A 91 -5.29 18.50 -2.30
C GLN A 91 -6.22 17.43 -2.91
N ALA A 92 -5.82 16.16 -2.89
CA ALA A 92 -6.67 15.07 -3.37
C ALA A 92 -7.98 14.98 -2.58
N ILE A 93 -7.93 15.12 -1.25
CA ILE A 93 -9.10 15.14 -0.37
C ILE A 93 -10.00 16.35 -0.70
N ALA A 94 -9.43 17.53 -0.89
CA ALA A 94 -10.19 18.73 -1.24
C ALA A 94 -10.95 18.57 -2.57
N LEU A 95 -10.30 18.00 -3.59
CA LEU A 95 -10.89 17.73 -4.90
C LEU A 95 -11.92 16.60 -4.86
N ALA A 96 -11.66 15.52 -4.12
CA ALA A 96 -12.63 14.43 -3.94
C ALA A 96 -13.89 14.90 -3.20
N ASN A 97 -13.78 15.84 -2.26
CA ASN A 97 -14.95 16.49 -1.64
C ASN A 97 -15.78 17.33 -2.62
N GLN A 98 -15.21 17.70 -3.77
CA GLN A 98 -15.89 18.39 -4.88
C GLN A 98 -16.37 17.40 -5.97
N ASP A 99 -16.31 16.09 -5.70
CA ASP A 99 -16.61 15.00 -6.64
C ASP A 99 -15.68 14.95 -7.88
N ASP A 100 -14.52 15.62 -7.82
CA ASP A 100 -13.51 15.59 -8.89
C ASP A 100 -12.54 14.43 -8.69
N SER A 101 -13.00 13.22 -9.00
CA SER A 101 -12.19 12.00 -8.88
C SER A 101 -10.95 11.99 -9.78
N GLU A 102 -11.01 12.60 -10.96
CA GLU A 102 -9.88 12.61 -11.89
C GLU A 102 -8.73 13.48 -11.35
N ALA A 103 -9.02 14.73 -10.96
CA ALA A 103 -8.02 15.61 -10.39
C ALA A 103 -7.50 15.07 -9.05
N ALA A 104 -8.39 14.54 -8.20
CA ALA A 104 -7.98 13.89 -6.96
C ALA A 104 -7.01 12.73 -7.21
N THR A 105 -7.27 11.89 -8.21
CA THR A 105 -6.38 10.76 -8.59
C THR A 105 -4.99 11.22 -9.04
N LYS A 106 -4.89 12.37 -9.73
CA LYS A 106 -3.60 12.95 -10.13
C LYS A 106 -2.77 13.31 -8.89
N HIS A 107 -3.38 13.99 -7.91
CA HIS A 107 -2.70 14.33 -6.66
C HIS A 107 -2.34 13.07 -5.84
N ILE A 108 -3.21 12.05 -5.75
CA ILE A 108 -2.84 10.76 -5.12
C ILE A 108 -1.61 10.13 -5.80
N THR A 109 -1.51 10.21 -7.12
CA THR A 109 -0.37 9.66 -7.87
C THR A 109 0.93 10.38 -7.53
N GLN A 110 0.89 11.72 -7.42
CA GLN A 110 2.05 12.52 -7.00
C GLN A 110 2.45 12.22 -5.55
N ALA A 111 1.49 12.09 -4.64
CA ALA A 111 1.77 11.68 -3.25
C ALA A 111 2.53 10.35 -3.19
N LEU A 112 2.10 9.36 -3.98
CA LEU A 112 2.77 8.06 -4.10
C LEU A 112 4.21 8.18 -4.64
N GLU A 113 4.47 9.08 -5.59
CA GLU A 113 5.82 9.31 -6.10
C GLU A 113 6.75 9.80 -4.99
N HIS A 114 6.33 10.79 -4.19
CA HIS A 114 7.13 11.29 -3.08
C HIS A 114 7.39 10.21 -2.00
N MET A 115 6.37 9.44 -1.61
CA MET A 115 6.51 8.39 -0.57
C MET A 115 7.40 7.23 -0.99
N ARG A 116 7.46 6.90 -2.29
CA ARG A 116 8.24 5.76 -2.81
C ARG A 116 9.71 6.06 -3.01
N LEU A 117 10.10 7.33 -3.00
CA LEU A 117 11.51 7.70 -3.11
C LEU A 117 12.31 7.14 -1.92
N PRO A 118 13.54 6.64 -2.12
CA PRO A 118 14.35 6.06 -1.06
C PRO A 118 14.56 7.05 0.08
N ILE A 119 14.49 6.57 1.33
CA ILE A 119 14.90 7.36 2.50
C ILE A 119 16.43 7.46 2.44
N SER A 120 16.95 8.64 2.10
CA SER A 120 18.36 8.96 2.36
C SER A 120 18.49 9.24 3.86
N GLU A 121 19.03 8.27 4.59
CA GLU A 121 19.46 8.42 5.98
C GLU A 121 20.64 9.39 6.10
#